data_AF-A0A2G7G5C8-F1
#
_entry.id   AF-A0A2G7G5C8-F1
#
_cell.length_a   1.000
_cell.length_b   1.000
_cell.length_c   1.000
_cell.angle_alpha   90.00
_cell.angle_beta   90.00
_cell.angle_gamma   90.00
#
_symmetry.space_group_name_H-M   'P 1'
#
loop_
_entity.id
_entity.type
_entity.pdbx_description
1 polymer ?
#
loop_
_entity_poly.entity_id
_entity_poly.type
_entity_poly.pdbx_seq_one_letter_code
_entity_poly.pdbx_strand_id
1 'polypeptide(L)'
;MDDSQNASCPMDPSLSTTERTVFTTRGCVVYGYPSTGGVLRKEADLLDMLFLSLSRSDVSQRSSDMDEEDRFCNLMRRIGATWWSSKEDWIEVQMEMREMTKEEEKILVFGWPTDGVGVWVLRFESIEQLPEDFGRISLAMNMEEKVQIMREYGATFVEDITQVEELHGI
;
A
#
# COMPACT_ATOMS: atom_id res chain seq x y z
N MET A 1 -21.75 -43.24 3.60
CA MET A 1 -22.38 -41.94 3.34
C MET A 1 -21.48 -40.95 4.04
N ASP A 2 -20.59 -40.35 3.26
CA ASP A 2 -19.47 -39.53 3.72
C ASP A 2 -19.69 -38.14 3.10
N ASP A 3 -20.28 -37.24 3.89
CA ASP A 3 -20.57 -35.87 3.48
C ASP A 3 -19.40 -34.97 3.91
N SER A 4 -18.33 -34.99 3.11
CA SER A 4 -17.33 -33.93 3.15
C SER A 4 -17.93 -32.68 2.50
N GLN A 5 -18.55 -31.84 3.32
CA GLN A 5 -18.95 -30.49 2.93
C GLN A 5 -17.68 -29.67 2.68
N ASN A 6 -17.33 -29.60 1.40
CA ASN A 6 -16.36 -28.70 0.83
C ASN A 6 -16.84 -27.27 1.14
N ALA A 7 -16.28 -26.65 2.17
CA ALA A 7 -16.58 -25.27 2.55
C ALA A 7 -15.90 -24.32 1.55
N SER A 8 -16.46 -24.26 0.34
CA SER A 8 -16.13 -23.22 -0.63
C SER A 8 -16.73 -21.92 -0.10
N CYS A 9 -15.88 -21.01 0.35
CA CYS A 9 -16.28 -19.63 0.58
C CYS A 9 -16.95 -19.12 -0.71
N PRO A 10 -18.19 -18.60 -0.67
CA PRO A 10 -18.80 -18.04 -1.86
C PRO A 10 -17.94 -16.84 -2.30
N MET A 11 -17.17 -17.02 -3.38
CA MET A 11 -16.62 -15.90 -4.13
C MET A 11 -17.81 -15.14 -4.71
N ASP A 12 -18.10 -13.98 -4.12
CA ASP A 12 -19.12 -13.08 -4.62
C ASP A 12 -18.69 -12.61 -6.03
N PRO A 13 -19.42 -12.98 -7.11
CA PRO A 13 -18.94 -12.84 -8.48
C PRO A 13 -19.06 -11.42 -9.06
N SER A 14 -19.06 -10.41 -8.19
CA SER A 14 -18.72 -9.05 -8.57
C SER A 14 -17.83 -8.46 -7.49
N LEU A 15 -16.52 -8.74 -7.55
CA LEU A 15 -15.53 -7.90 -6.88
C LEU A 15 -15.79 -6.47 -7.37
N SER A 16 -16.37 -5.65 -6.49
CA SER A 16 -16.60 -4.25 -6.79
C SER A 16 -15.26 -3.66 -7.26
N THR A 17 -15.22 -3.25 -8.52
CA THR A 17 -14.08 -2.55 -9.12
C THR A 17 -13.95 -1.11 -8.60
N THR A 18 -14.69 -0.78 -7.54
CA THR A 18 -14.84 0.57 -7.00
C THR A 18 -14.44 0.73 -5.55
N GLU A 19 -14.15 -0.35 -4.81
CA GLU A 19 -13.79 -0.24 -3.39
C GLU A 19 -12.45 0.47 -3.18
N ARG A 20 -12.45 1.61 -2.49
CA ARG A 20 -11.22 2.30 -2.10
C ARG A 20 -10.65 1.75 -0.79
N THR A 21 -11.51 1.39 0.16
CA THR A 21 -11.08 0.89 1.48
C THR A 21 -11.82 -0.40 1.82
N VAL A 22 -11.09 -1.42 2.27
CA VAL A 22 -11.66 -2.68 2.73
C VAL A 22 -11.15 -2.95 4.14
N PHE A 23 -12.05 -2.92 5.11
CA PHE A 23 -11.74 -3.28 6.50
C PHE A 23 -11.71 -4.80 6.65
N THR A 24 -10.65 -5.31 7.26
CA THR A 24 -10.40 -6.73 7.48
C THR A 24 -10.10 -6.98 8.96
N THR A 25 -9.95 -8.25 9.35
CA THR A 25 -9.52 -8.61 10.72
C THR A 25 -8.12 -8.10 11.08
N ARG A 26 -7.33 -7.65 10.09
CA ARG A 26 -5.95 -7.16 10.26
C ARG A 26 -5.81 -5.63 10.11
N GLY A 27 -6.90 -4.91 9.90
CA GLY A 27 -6.88 -3.45 9.69
C GLY A 27 -7.59 -3.05 8.40
N CYS A 28 -7.01 -2.14 7.62
CA CYS A 28 -7.59 -1.64 6.38
C CYS A 28 -6.65 -1.86 5.19
N VAL A 29 -7.21 -2.39 4.09
CA VAL A 29 -6.54 -2.38 2.78
C VAL A 29 -7.09 -1.21 1.98
N VAL A 30 -6.19 -0.40 1.43
CA VAL A 30 -6.55 0.72 0.55
C VAL A 30 -6.18 0.38 -0.88
N TYR A 31 -7.09 0.70 -1.80
CA TYR A 31 -6.92 0.55 -3.23
C TYR A 31 -6.96 1.90 -3.95
N GLY A 32 -6.14 2.03 -4.98
CA GLY A 32 -6.19 3.12 -5.95
C GLY A 32 -6.25 2.57 -7.37
N TYR A 33 -7.01 3.23 -8.24
CA TYR A 33 -7.28 2.75 -9.60
C TYR A 33 -6.74 3.73 -10.65
N PRO A 34 -5.44 3.67 -10.99
CA PRO A 34 -4.84 4.61 -11.93
C PRO A 34 -5.41 4.43 -13.33
N SER A 35 -5.52 5.51 -14.09
CA SER A 35 -5.98 5.51 -15.48
C SER A 35 -5.07 4.70 -16.42
N THR A 36 -3.81 4.50 -16.05
CA THR A 36 -2.86 3.64 -16.77
C THR A 36 -3.15 2.15 -16.63
N GLY A 37 -4.11 1.76 -15.78
CA GLY A 37 -4.51 0.38 -15.55
C GLY A 37 -3.84 -0.28 -14.34
N GLY A 38 -4.29 -1.49 -14.02
CA GLY A 38 -3.91 -2.18 -12.80
C GLY A 38 -4.53 -1.59 -11.54
N VAL A 39 -3.94 -1.89 -10.39
CA VAL A 39 -4.42 -1.45 -9.08
C VAL A 39 -3.25 -1.21 -8.13
N LEU A 40 -3.27 -0.08 -7.42
CA LEU A 40 -2.38 0.15 -6.29
C LEU A 40 -3.03 -0.45 -5.05
N ARG A 41 -2.30 -1.28 -4.30
CA ARG A 41 -2.75 -1.91 -3.05
C ARG A 41 -1.80 -1.55 -1.91
N LYS A 42 -2.36 -1.17 -0.76
CA LYS A 42 -1.60 -0.95 0.48
C LYS A 42 -2.34 -1.49 1.69
N GLU A 43 -1.65 -2.22 2.55
CA GLU A 43 -2.10 -2.43 3.93
C GLU A 43 -1.78 -1.16 4.70
N ALA A 44 -2.81 -0.39 5.03
CA ALA A 44 -2.68 0.97 5.54
C ALA A 44 -2.65 0.99 7.06
N ASP A 45 -1.66 1.69 7.62
CA ASP A 45 -1.64 2.05 9.03
C ASP A 45 -2.47 3.33 9.29
N LEU A 46 -2.55 3.76 10.56
CA LEU A 46 -3.32 4.95 10.93
C LEU A 46 -2.78 6.24 10.29
N LEU A 47 -1.47 6.32 10.09
CA LEU A 47 -0.80 7.49 9.55
C LEU A 47 -1.00 7.55 8.02
N ASP A 48 -1.00 6.40 7.34
CA ASP A 48 -1.36 6.27 5.93
C ASP A 48 -2.80 6.74 5.69
N MET A 49 -3.75 6.30 6.53
CA MET A 49 -5.15 6.73 6.44
C MET A 49 -5.30 8.24 6.65
N LEU A 50 -4.54 8.84 7.58
CA LEU A 50 -4.52 10.28 7.80
C LEU A 50 -3.92 11.03 6.61
N PHE A 51 -2.82 10.54 6.06
CA PHE A 51 -2.14 11.13 4.90
C PHE A 51 -3.05 11.14 3.67
N LEU A 52 -3.82 10.07 3.47
CA LEU A 52 -4.79 9.94 2.38
C LEU A 52 -6.14 10.63 2.65
N SER A 53 -6.33 11.25 3.82
CA SER A 53 -7.60 11.86 4.24
C SER A 53 -8.79 10.88 4.19
N LEU A 54 -8.57 9.62 4.59
CA LEU A 54 -9.59 8.56 4.57
C LEU A 54 -10.30 8.40 5.92
N SER A 55 -11.58 7.97 5.88
CA SER A 55 -12.29 7.57 7.10
C SER A 55 -11.67 6.29 7.67
N ARG A 56 -11.52 6.26 9.00
CA ARG A 56 -11.02 5.09 9.75
C ARG A 56 -12.13 4.15 10.21
N SER A 57 -13.39 4.54 10.01
CA SER A 57 -14.57 3.80 10.44
C SER A 57 -15.49 3.39 9.31
N ASP A 58 -15.44 4.09 8.18
CA ASP A 58 -16.42 3.98 7.12
C ASP A 58 -15.76 3.62 5.79
N VAL A 59 -16.39 2.68 5.07
CA VAL A 59 -15.92 2.26 3.76
C VAL A 59 -16.07 3.42 2.77
N SER A 60 -15.02 3.67 2.01
CA SER A 60 -14.97 4.63 0.90
C SER A 60 -14.89 3.90 -0.44
N GLN A 61 -15.44 4.53 -1.48
CA GLN A 61 -15.33 4.09 -2.87
C GLN A 61 -14.36 5.01 -3.64
N ARG A 62 -13.90 4.55 -4.80
CA ARG A 62 -13.07 5.32 -5.73
C ARG A 62 -13.85 6.52 -6.28
N SER A 63 -13.14 7.53 -6.80
CA SER A 63 -13.82 8.64 -7.47
C SER A 63 -14.37 8.18 -8.82
N SER A 64 -15.51 8.74 -9.24
CA SER A 64 -15.98 8.58 -10.62
C SER A 64 -15.25 9.51 -11.59
N ASP A 65 -14.56 10.53 -11.08
CA ASP A 65 -13.66 11.39 -11.86
C ASP A 65 -12.27 10.74 -11.90
N MET A 66 -11.80 10.43 -13.11
CA MET A 66 -10.51 9.79 -13.32
C MET A 66 -9.32 10.67 -12.93
N ASP A 67 -9.42 11.98 -13.09
CA ASP A 67 -8.34 12.90 -12.72
C ASP A 67 -8.24 13.01 -11.19
N GLU A 68 -9.37 12.96 -10.47
CA GLU A 68 -9.39 12.85 -9.01
C GLU A 68 -8.79 11.53 -8.53
N GLU A 69 -9.14 10.43 -9.20
CA GLU A 69 -8.61 9.11 -8.84
C GLU A 69 -7.11 9.01 -9.10
N ASP A 70 -6.59 9.56 -10.20
CA ASP A 70 -5.16 9.59 -10.48
C ASP A 70 -4.39 10.44 -9.46
N ARG A 71 -4.96 11.56 -9.02
CA ARG A 71 -4.40 12.35 -7.91
C ARG A 71 -4.32 11.52 -6.63
N PHE A 72 -5.35 10.74 -6.32
CA PHE A 72 -5.32 9.83 -5.18
C PHE A 72 -4.27 8.72 -5.34
N CYS A 73 -4.16 8.12 -6.53
CA CYS A 73 -3.13 7.13 -6.85
C CYS A 73 -1.71 7.67 -6.65
N ASN A 74 -1.48 8.94 -6.97
CA ASN A 74 -0.21 9.61 -6.69
C ASN A 74 0.07 9.73 -5.18
N LEU A 75 -0.96 9.94 -4.35
CA LEU A 75 -0.80 9.89 -2.89
C LEU A 75 -0.55 8.46 -2.39
N MET A 76 -1.20 7.46 -2.98
CA MET A 76 -0.96 6.05 -2.67
C MET A 76 0.50 5.64 -2.92
N ARG A 77 1.10 6.09 -4.03
CA ARG A 77 2.54 5.88 -4.29
C ARG A 77 3.41 6.50 -3.21
N ARG A 78 3.05 7.69 -2.72
CA ARG A 78 3.77 8.40 -1.65
C ARG A 78 3.70 7.71 -0.28
N ILE A 79 2.82 6.73 -0.07
CA ILE A 79 2.82 5.88 1.13
C ILE A 79 3.40 4.48 0.86
N GLY A 80 3.97 4.25 -0.32
CA GLY A 80 4.56 2.98 -0.71
C GLY A 80 3.50 1.90 -0.97
N ALA A 81 2.43 2.26 -1.67
CA ALA A 81 1.50 1.27 -2.23
C ALA A 81 2.15 0.51 -3.38
N THR A 82 1.92 -0.80 -3.43
CA THR A 82 2.43 -1.68 -4.49
C THR A 82 1.45 -1.70 -5.66
N TRP A 83 1.95 -1.61 -6.88
CA TRP A 83 1.13 -1.79 -8.08
C TRP A 83 0.99 -3.27 -8.43
N TRP A 84 -0.22 -3.68 -8.79
CA TRP A 84 -0.59 -5.01 -9.24
C TRP A 84 -1.32 -4.91 -10.56
N SER A 85 -1.18 -5.93 -11.43
CA SER A 85 -1.86 -5.91 -12.72
C SER A 85 -3.39 -6.03 -12.59
N SER A 86 -3.88 -6.66 -11.51
CA SER A 86 -5.27 -6.67 -11.08
C SER A 86 -5.40 -7.06 -9.61
N LYS A 87 -6.63 -7.04 -9.06
CA LYS A 87 -6.88 -7.61 -7.72
C LYS A 87 -6.65 -9.13 -7.71
N GLU A 88 -7.06 -9.80 -8.79
CA GLU A 88 -6.92 -11.24 -8.98
C GLU A 88 -5.44 -11.65 -9.01
N ASP A 89 -4.59 -10.87 -9.66
CA ASP A 89 -3.15 -11.10 -9.72
C ASP A 89 -2.50 -11.11 -8.32
N TRP A 90 -2.89 -10.18 -7.45
CA TRP A 90 -2.49 -10.22 -6.04
C TRP A 90 -2.99 -11.48 -5.33
N ILE A 91 -4.24 -11.89 -5.58
CA ILE A 91 -4.83 -13.10 -4.98
C ILE A 91 -4.06 -14.36 -5.45
N GLU A 92 -3.71 -14.46 -6.73
CA GLU A 92 -2.93 -15.56 -7.28
C GLU A 92 -1.56 -15.69 -6.60
N VAL A 93 -0.89 -14.56 -6.34
CA VAL A 93 0.37 -14.55 -5.56
C VAL A 93 0.14 -14.99 -4.10
N GLN A 94 -0.93 -14.52 -3.45
CA GLN A 94 -1.24 -14.96 -2.08
C GLN A 94 -1.62 -16.44 -1.96
N MET A 95 -2.21 -17.01 -3.01
CA MET A 95 -2.55 -18.44 -3.07
C MET A 95 -1.39 -19.31 -3.61
N GLU A 96 -0.20 -18.73 -3.75
CA GLU A 96 1.00 -19.41 -4.28
C GLU A 96 0.78 -20.01 -5.68
N MET A 97 -0.17 -19.46 -6.44
CA MET A 97 -0.45 -19.85 -7.84
C MET A 97 0.52 -19.17 -8.81
N ARG A 98 1.14 -18.07 -8.38
CA ARG A 98 2.17 -17.32 -9.11
C ARG A 98 3.25 -16.83 -8.14
N GLU A 99 4.51 -16.83 -8.57
CA GLU A 99 5.61 -16.19 -7.82
C GLU A 99 5.55 -14.66 -7.95
N MET A 100 5.89 -13.96 -6.88
CA MET A 100 5.98 -12.52 -6.86
C MET A 100 7.13 -12.04 -7.76
N THR A 101 6.95 -10.94 -8.48
CA THR A 101 8.05 -10.30 -9.21
C THR A 101 8.97 -9.57 -8.24
N LYS A 102 10.24 -9.35 -8.63
CA LYS A 102 11.20 -8.58 -7.82
C LYS A 102 10.68 -7.18 -7.47
N GLU A 103 9.89 -6.58 -8.34
CA GLU A 103 9.28 -5.27 -8.13
C GLU A 103 8.14 -5.33 -7.09
N GLU A 104 7.33 -6.38 -7.11
CA GLU A 104 6.25 -6.61 -6.14
C GLU A 104 6.78 -6.98 -4.75
N GLU A 105 7.94 -7.65 -4.67
CA GLU A 105 8.60 -8.03 -3.41
C GLU A 105 9.20 -6.82 -2.66
N LYS A 106 9.61 -5.78 -3.39
CA LYS A 106 10.24 -4.59 -2.81
C LYS A 106 9.34 -3.93 -1.77
N ILE A 107 9.94 -3.61 -0.64
CA ILE A 107 9.27 -2.86 0.43
C ILE A 107 9.82 -1.45 0.43
N LEU A 108 8.94 -0.51 0.11
CA LEU A 108 9.22 0.91 0.09
C LEU A 108 8.44 1.61 1.20
N VAL A 109 9.15 2.34 2.04
CA VAL A 109 8.54 3.21 3.05
C VAL A 109 9.05 4.63 2.84
N PHE A 110 8.12 5.57 2.79
CA PHE A 110 8.41 6.99 2.67
C PHE A 110 8.03 7.72 3.95
N GLY A 111 8.88 8.66 4.35
CA GLY A 111 8.66 9.57 5.47
C GLY A 111 8.76 11.00 4.96
N TRP A 112 7.69 11.77 5.15
CA TRP A 112 7.56 13.13 4.62
C TRP A 112 7.74 14.15 5.76
N PRO A 113 8.86 14.89 5.81
CA PRO A 113 9.09 15.90 6.84
C PRO A 113 8.00 16.99 6.83
N THR A 114 7.61 17.49 8.01
CA THR A 114 6.61 18.59 8.11
C THR A 114 7.06 19.92 7.54
N ASP A 115 8.38 20.15 7.38
CA ASP A 115 8.90 21.33 6.69
C ASP A 115 8.66 21.29 5.17
N GLY A 116 8.23 20.14 4.63
CA GLY A 116 7.93 19.93 3.22
C GLY A 116 9.17 19.79 2.34
N VAL A 117 10.37 19.67 2.91
CA VAL A 117 11.62 19.59 2.17
C VAL A 117 12.07 18.14 2.06
N GLY A 118 12.15 17.63 0.83
CA GLY A 118 12.62 16.29 0.54
C GLY A 118 11.75 15.17 1.10
N VAL A 119 12.33 13.98 1.14
CA VAL A 119 11.69 12.74 1.58
C VAL A 119 12.72 11.77 2.14
N TRP A 120 12.35 11.07 3.21
CA TRP A 120 13.11 9.92 3.69
C TRP A 120 12.61 8.66 3.00
N VAL A 121 13.53 7.86 2.49
CA VAL A 121 13.22 6.63 1.76
C VAL A 121 13.93 5.45 2.39
N LEU A 122 13.16 4.43 2.73
CA LEU A 122 13.63 3.16 3.22
C LEU A 122 13.28 2.07 2.20
N ARG A 123 14.27 1.22 1.89
CA ARG A 123 14.20 0.24 0.80
C ARG A 123 14.65 -1.12 1.29
N PHE A 124 13.83 -2.14 1.03
CA PHE A 124 14.21 -3.54 1.17
C PHE A 124 13.81 -4.29 -0.10
N GLU A 125 14.58 -5.31 -0.46
CA GLU A 125 14.30 -6.11 -1.65
C GLU A 125 13.14 -7.09 -1.43
N SER A 126 12.93 -7.53 -0.19
CA SER A 126 11.85 -8.45 0.18
C SER A 126 11.53 -8.39 1.69
N ILE A 127 10.44 -9.06 2.09
CA ILE A 127 10.07 -9.24 3.52
C ILE A 127 11.18 -9.93 4.31
N GLU A 128 11.99 -10.77 3.67
CA GLU A 128 13.06 -11.56 4.31
C GLU A 128 14.21 -10.68 4.82
N GLN A 129 14.37 -9.48 4.27
CA GLN A 129 15.36 -8.50 4.69
C GLN A 129 14.88 -7.59 5.82
N LEU A 130 13.60 -7.68 6.20
CA LEU A 130 13.06 -6.82 7.25
C LEU A 130 13.65 -7.17 8.62
N PRO A 131 14.03 -6.17 9.42
CA PRO A 131 14.32 -6.36 10.83
C PRO A 131 13.15 -7.01 11.57
N GLU A 132 13.42 -7.83 12.59
CA GLU A 132 12.38 -8.53 13.37
C GLU A 132 11.35 -7.56 13.99
N ASP A 133 11.78 -6.36 14.35
CA ASP A 133 10.96 -5.33 14.97
C ASP A 133 10.38 -4.30 14.00
N PHE A 134 10.47 -4.52 12.68
CA PHE A 134 10.08 -3.56 11.63
C PHE A 134 8.64 -3.04 11.76
N GLY A 135 7.75 -3.84 12.35
CA GLY A 135 6.37 -3.44 12.64
C GLY A 135 6.25 -2.20 13.53
N ARG A 136 7.32 -1.76 14.22
CA ARG A 136 7.33 -0.50 14.99
C ARG A 136 7.00 0.73 14.13
N ILE A 137 7.33 0.72 12.83
CA ILE A 137 7.02 1.85 11.93
C ILE A 137 5.53 2.14 11.88
N SER A 138 4.66 1.12 11.85
CA SER A 138 3.21 1.30 11.74
C SER A 138 2.56 1.84 13.01
N LEU A 139 3.31 1.90 14.11
CA LEU A 139 2.88 2.45 15.39
C LEU A 139 3.20 3.95 15.53
N ALA A 140 3.89 4.55 14.57
CA ALA A 140 4.18 5.98 14.59
C ALA A 140 2.88 6.82 14.56
N MET A 141 2.80 7.81 15.44
CA MET A 141 1.62 8.68 15.57
C MET A 141 1.64 9.87 14.61
N ASN A 142 2.80 10.20 14.05
CA ASN A 142 3.01 11.32 13.14
C ASN A 142 4.22 11.06 12.22
N MET A 143 4.41 11.92 11.22
CA MET A 143 5.47 11.76 10.23
C MET A 143 6.88 11.94 10.81
N GLU A 144 7.07 12.81 11.81
CA GLU A 144 8.36 13.01 12.48
C GLU A 144 8.81 11.74 13.19
N GLU A 145 7.88 11.11 13.92
CA GLU A 145 8.12 9.84 14.60
C GLU A 145 8.39 8.73 13.59
N LYS A 146 7.60 8.64 12.51
CA LYS A 146 7.83 7.68 11.42
C LYS A 146 9.22 7.85 10.82
N VAL A 147 9.62 9.09 10.49
CA VAL A 147 10.96 9.42 9.99
C VAL A 147 12.04 9.03 11.00
N GLN A 148 11.85 9.31 12.28
CA GLN A 148 12.83 8.97 13.31
C GLN A 148 13.04 7.45 13.40
N ILE A 149 11.96 6.65 13.38
CA ILE A 149 12.04 5.18 13.35
C ILE A 149 12.69 4.69 12.04
N MET A 150 12.31 5.26 10.89
CA MET A 150 12.89 4.91 9.59
C MET A 150 14.41 5.09 9.56
N ARG A 151 14.92 6.13 10.24
CA ARG A 151 16.37 6.37 10.35
C ARG A 151 17.10 5.26 11.11
N GLU A 152 16.46 4.66 12.12
CA GLU A 152 17.02 3.50 12.84
C GLU A 152 17.20 2.28 11.91
N TYR A 153 16.38 2.20 10.86
CA TYR A 153 16.44 1.14 9.84
C TYR A 153 17.30 1.49 8.62
N GLY A 154 18.04 2.60 8.66
CA GLY A 154 18.95 2.99 7.57
C GLY A 154 18.27 3.73 6.43
N ALA A 155 17.15 4.41 6.68
CA ALA A 155 16.53 5.28 5.68
C ALA A 155 17.50 6.37 5.19
N THR A 156 17.36 6.72 3.91
CA THR A 156 18.16 7.73 3.22
C THR A 156 17.33 8.98 2.95
N PHE A 157 17.91 10.15 3.14
CA PHE A 157 17.24 11.41 2.81
C PHE A 157 17.52 11.80 1.35
N VAL A 158 16.47 12.20 0.65
CA VAL A 158 16.54 12.74 -0.71
C VAL A 158 15.89 14.11 -0.72
N GLU A 159 16.66 15.16 -1.02
CA GLU A 159 16.18 16.55 -1.00
C GLU A 159 15.25 16.84 -2.20
N ASP A 160 15.63 16.37 -3.39
CA ASP A 160 14.83 16.53 -4.60
C ASP A 160 13.98 15.28 -4.85
N ILE A 161 12.67 15.40 -4.65
CA ILE A 161 11.71 14.30 -4.81
C ILE A 161 11.73 13.73 -6.24
N THR A 162 12.14 14.52 -7.25
CA THR A 162 12.25 14.05 -8.64
C THR A 162 13.43 13.09 -8.87
N GLN A 163 14.28 12.88 -7.86
CA GLN A 163 15.33 11.86 -7.89
C GLN A 163 14.86 10.52 -7.30
N VAL A 164 13.64 10.46 -6.74
CA VAL A 164 13.07 9.23 -6.20
C VAL A 164 12.31 8.51 -7.31
N GLU A 165 13.02 7.63 -8.00
CA GLU A 165 12.51 6.89 -9.16
C GLU A 165 11.20 6.15 -8.86
N GLU A 166 11.03 5.67 -7.64
CA GLU A 166 9.86 4.91 -7.21
C GLU A 166 8.58 5.75 -7.11
N LEU A 167 8.71 7.08 -7.14
CA LEU A 167 7.57 8.01 -7.13
C LEU A 167 7.20 8.48 -8.54
N HIS A 168 7.97 8.15 -9.56
CA HIS A 168 7.60 8.43 -10.94
C HIS A 168 6.52 7.44 -11.39
N GLY A 169 5.32 7.96 -11.70
CA GLY A 169 4.25 7.16 -12.28
C GLY A 169 4.64 6.70 -13.69
N ILE A 170 4.61 5.38 -13.90
CA ILE A 170 4.63 4.76 -15.23
C ILE A 170 3.27 4.95 -15.90
#